data_AF-A0A0A6PKA2-F1
#
_entry.id   AF-A0A0A6PKA2-F1
#
_cell.length_a   1.000
_cell.length_b   1.000
_cell.length_c   1.000
_cell.angle_alpha   90.00
_cell.angle_beta   90.00
_cell.angle_gamma   90.00
#
_symmetry.space_group_name_H-M   'P 1'
#
loop_
_entity.id
_entity.type
_entity.pdbx_description
1 polymer ?
#
loop_
_entity_poly.entity_id
_entity_poly.type
_entity_poly.pdbx_seq_one_letter_code
_entity_poly.pdbx_strand_id
1 'polypeptide(L)' 'MATVNFSVPEEVFDAFNDMFRGKNKSAIISDLMMRAVKEEKTRRKRVQAIDALLALRESIPPINTQKIWAARREVRS' A
#
# COMPACT_ATOMS: atom_id res chain seq x y z
N MET A 1 -7.77 3.58 26.19
CA MET A 1 -6.93 4.27 25.19
C MET A 1 -5.49 3.91 25.50
N ALA A 2 -4.69 3.50 24.51
CA ALA A 2 -3.27 3.26 24.75
C ALA A 2 -2.51 4.59 24.66
N THR A 3 -1.55 4.80 25.56
CA THR A 3 -0.64 5.95 25.51
C THR A 3 0.59 5.54 24.73
N VAL A 4 1.00 6.37 23.77
CA VAL A 4 2.22 6.16 23.00
C VAL A 4 3.02 7.44 23.01
N ASN A 5 4.32 7.33 23.31
CA ASN A 5 5.23 8.47 23.39
C ASN A 5 6.11 8.49 22.13
N PHE A 6 6.20 9.66 21.49
CA PHE A 6 7.03 9.88 20.30
C PHE A 6 7.82 11.17 20.46
N SER A 7 9.05 11.17 19.98
CA SER A 7 9.81 12.40 19.79
C SER A 7 9.65 12.86 18.35
N VAL A 8 9.25 14.12 18.17
CA VAL A 8 9.14 14.78 16.87
C VAL A 8 9.97 16.07 16.91
N PRO A 9 10.49 16.53 15.76
CA PRO A 9 11.13 17.85 15.68
C PRO A 9 10.18 18.94 16.18
N GLU A 10 10.73 19.98 16.82
CA GLU A 10 9.97 21.09 17.40
C GLU A 10 9.10 21.80 16.34
N GLU A 11 9.68 22.05 15.15
CA GLU A 11 8.98 22.63 14.00
C GLU A 11 7.71 21.84 13.61
N VAL A 12 7.74 20.51 13.72
CA VAL A 12 6.61 19.65 13.39
C VAL A 12 5.55 19.74 14.49
N PHE A 13 5.99 19.74 15.75
CA PHE A 13 5.09 19.88 16.90
C PHE A 13 4.32 21.19 16.84
N ASP A 14 5.01 22.30 16.61
CA ASP A 14 4.40 23.63 16.55
C ASP A 14 3.44 23.77 15.38
N ALA A 15 3.86 23.37 14.17
CA ALA A 15 3.01 23.41 12.99
C ALA A 15 1.74 22.56 13.16
N PHE A 16 1.87 21.37 13.73
CA PHE A 16 0.72 20.49 13.98
C PHE A 16 -0.22 21.08 15.03
N ASN A 17 0.33 21.62 16.11
CA ASN A 17 -0.45 22.20 17.19
C ASN A 17 -1.21 23.45 16.78
N ASP A 18 -0.61 24.28 15.94
CA ASP A 18 -1.23 25.49 15.42
C ASP A 18 -2.34 25.16 14.41
N MET A 19 -2.05 24.30 13.43
CA MET A 19 -3.00 23.89 12.39
C MET A 19 -4.25 23.20 12.94
N PHE A 20 -4.08 22.38 13.98
CA PHE A 20 -5.16 21.60 14.58
C PHE A 20 -5.59 22.11 15.96
N ARG A 21 -5.35 23.39 16.24
CA ARG A 21 -5.81 24.06 17.46
C ARG A 21 -7.33 23.87 17.64
N GLY A 22 -7.76 23.50 18.85
CA GLY A 22 -9.17 23.25 19.16
C GLY A 22 -9.75 21.92 18.65
N LYS A 23 -8.97 21.08 17.96
CA LYS A 23 -9.40 19.74 17.53
C LYS A 23 -8.84 18.64 18.43
N ASN A 24 -9.44 17.45 18.38
CA ASN A 24 -8.91 16.27 19.05
C ASN A 24 -7.67 15.75 18.30
N LYS A 25 -6.49 16.20 18.73
CA LYS A 25 -5.19 15.85 18.15
C LYS A 25 -4.92 14.35 18.17
N SER A 26 -5.30 13.65 19.24
CA SER A 26 -5.13 12.20 19.36
C SER A 26 -5.95 11.44 18.31
N ALA A 27 -7.17 11.90 18.00
CA ALA A 27 -7.99 11.30 16.95
C ALA A 27 -7.35 11.47 15.56
N ILE A 28 -6.79 12.65 15.27
CA ILE A 28 -6.09 12.94 14.02
C ILE A 28 -4.85 12.05 13.88
N ILE A 29 -4.03 11.96 14.91
CA ILE A 29 -2.84 11.09 14.91
C ILE A 29 -3.23 9.62 14.72
N SER A 30 -4.29 9.17 15.40
CA SER A 30 -4.78 7.78 15.27
C SER A 30 -5.23 7.46 13.85
N ASP A 31 -5.91 8.40 13.17
CA ASP A 31 -6.28 8.24 11.77
C ASP A 31 -5.05 8.19 10.84
N LEU A 32 -4.08 9.08 11.05
CA LEU A 32 -2.81 9.07 10.31
C LEU A 32 -2.05 7.75 10.48
N MET A 33 -2.00 7.21 11.70
CA MET A 33 -1.40 5.90 11.96
C MET A 33 -2.14 4.78 11.23
N MET A 34 -3.48 4.79 11.23
CA MET A 34 -4.27 3.78 10.53
C MET A 34 -4.06 3.84 9.01
N ARG A 35 -3.96 5.05 8.45
CA ARG A 35 -3.64 5.25 7.03
C ARG A 35 -2.26 4.68 6.69
N ALA A 36 -1.24 5.00 7.47
CA ALA A 36 0.11 4.46 7.29
C ALA A 36 0.13 2.92 7.34
N VAL A 37 -0.60 2.31 8.28
CA VAL A 37 -0.73 0.83 8.36
C VAL A 37 -1.40 0.26 7.11
N LYS A 38 -2.46 0.89 6.59
CA LYS A 38 -3.17 0.43 5.40
C LYS A 38 -2.30 0.53 4.15
N GLU A 39 -1.55 1.62 4.01
CA GLU A 39 -0.62 1.84 2.91
C GLU A 39 0.48 0.77 2.93
N GLU A 40 1.10 0.52 4.09
CA GLU A 40 2.14 -0.50 4.23
C GLU A 40 1.62 -1.91 3.97
N LYS A 41 0.42 -2.26 4.45
CA LYS A 41 -0.24 -3.54 4.10
C LYS A 41 -0.44 -3.68 2.59
N THR A 42 -0.86 -2.62 1.93
CA THR A 42 -1.09 -2.62 0.48
C THR A 42 0.23 -2.79 -0.27
N ARG A 43 1.28 -2.08 0.14
CA ARG A 43 2.64 -2.23 -0.40
C ARG A 43 3.13 -3.67 -0.28
N ARG A 44 3.03 -4.27 0.92
CA ARG A 44 3.46 -5.67 1.15
C ARG A 44 2.70 -6.66 0.28
N LYS A 45 1.38 -6.51 0.15
CA LYS A 45 0.57 -7.35 -0.74
C LYS A 45 1.02 -7.25 -2.20
N ARG A 46 1.34 -6.04 -2.68
CA ARG A 46 1.84 -5.83 -4.04
C ARG A 46 3.17 -6.54 -4.26
N VAL A 47 4.11 -6.39 -3.32
CA VAL A 47 5.42 -7.07 -3.38
C VAL A 47 5.23 -8.59 -3.43
N GLN A 48 4.45 -9.15 -2.51
CA GLN A 48 4.16 -10.59 -2.48
C GLN A 48 3.52 -11.09 -3.78
N ALA A 49 2.60 -10.34 -4.37
CA ALA A 49 1.97 -10.70 -5.63
C ALA A 49 2.97 -10.69 -6.81
N ILE A 50 3.86 -9.70 -6.84
CA ILE A 50 4.93 -9.62 -7.86
C ILE A 50 5.89 -10.80 -7.70
N ASP A 51 6.34 -11.08 -6.48
CA ASP A 51 7.26 -12.19 -6.20
C ASP A 51 6.64 -13.53 -6.62
N ALA A 52 5.36 -13.75 -6.31
CA ALA A 52 4.63 -14.94 -6.73
C ALA A 52 4.52 -15.06 -8.26
N LEU A 53 4.27 -13.96 -8.97
CA LEU A 53 4.21 -13.95 -10.43
C LEU A 53 5.57 -14.21 -11.07
N LEU A 54 6.65 -13.68 -10.49
CA LEU A 54 8.01 -13.91 -10.98
C LEU A 54 8.44 -15.37 -10.77
N ALA A 55 8.20 -15.93 -9.58
CA ALA A 55 8.46 -17.33 -9.30
C ALA A 55 7.65 -18.27 -10.23
N LEU A 56 6.38 -17.94 -10.47
CA LEU A 56 5.56 -18.69 -11.41
C LEU A 56 6.13 -18.60 -12.83
N ARG A 57 6.59 -17.42 -13.26
CA ARG A 57 7.14 -17.20 -14.61
C ARG A 57 8.39 -18.04 -14.89
N GLU A 58 9.20 -18.36 -13.88
CA GLU A 58 10.35 -19.26 -14.04
C GLU A 58 9.93 -20.68 -14.44
N SER A 59 8.76 -21.13 -13.97
CA SER A 59 8.25 -22.48 -14.22
C SER A 59 7.41 -22.62 -15.50
N ILE A 60 6.98 -21.50 -16.10
CA ILE A 60 6.08 -21.52 -17.26
C ILE A 60 6.86 -21.30 -18.56
N PRO A 61 6.66 -22.14 -19.59
CA PRO A 61 7.29 -21.93 -20.89
C PRO A 61 6.78 -20.63 -21.55
N PRO A 62 7.67 -19.85 -22.21
CA PRO A 62 7.27 -18.61 -22.87
C PRO A 62 6.28 -18.88 -24.00
N ILE A 63 5.14 -18.17 -23.98
CA ILE A 63 4.09 -18.29 -25.00
C ILE A 63 4.24 -17.15 -26.02
N ASN A 64 4.25 -17.49 -27.31
CA ASN A 64 4.24 -16.51 -28.39
C ASN A 64 2.89 -15.75 -28.44
N THR A 65 2.97 -14.44 -28.65
CA THR A 65 1.87 -13.52 -28.93
C THR A 65 0.83 -14.07 -29.92
N GLN A 66 1.25 -14.76 -31.00
CA GLN A 66 0.31 -15.34 -31.96
C GLN A 66 -0.62 -16.39 -31.34
N LYS A 67 -0.10 -17.25 -30.44
CA LYS A 67 -0.89 -18.24 -29.70
C LYS A 67 -1.88 -17.57 -28.75
N ILE A 68 -1.45 -16.47 -28.10
CA ILE A 68 -2.31 -15.67 -27.22
C ILE A 68 -3.49 -15.08 -28.01
N TRP A 69 -3.23 -14.56 -29.22
CA TRP A 69 -4.26 -13.94 -30.05
C TRP A 69 -5.25 -14.96 -30.62
N ALA A 70 -4.77 -16.14 -31.01
CA ALA A 70 -5.64 -17.24 -31.42
C ALA A 70 -6.60 -17.63 -30.29
N ALA A 71 -6.09 -17.91 -29.10
CA ALA A 71 -6.90 -18.28 -27.94
C ALA A 71 -7.92 -17.19 -27.56
N ARG A 72 -7.54 -15.91 -27.62
CA ARG A 72 -8.47 -14.79 -27.34
C ARG A 72 -9.61 -14.68 -28.34
N ARG A 73 -9.40 -15.06 -29.60
CA ARG A 73 -10.46 -15.07 -30.61
C ARG A 73 -11.43 -16.21 -30.38
N GLU A 74 -10.92 -17.41 -30.07
CA GLU A 74 -11.75 -18.59 -29.76
C GLU A 74 -12.66 -18.39 -28.53
N VAL A 75 -12.23 -17.63 -27.52
CA VAL A 75 -13.05 -17.35 -26.32
C VAL A 75 -14.10 -16.25 -26.56
N ARG A 76 -13.95 -15.44 -27.61
CA ARG A 76 -14.85 -14.32 -27.92
C ARG A 76 -15.91 -14.64 -28.98
N SER A 77 -15.75 -15.76 -29.68
CA SER A 77 -16.73 -16.34 -30.60
C SER A 77 -17.70 -17.24 -29.85
#